data_AF-A0A534ZGP5-F1
#
_entry.id   AF-A0A534ZGP5-F1
#
_cell.length_a   1.000
_cell.length_b   1.000
_cell.length_c   1.000
_cell.angle_alpha   90.00
_cell.angle_beta   90.00
_cell.angle_gamma   90.00
#
_symmetry.space_group_name_H-M   'P 1'
#
loop_
_entity.id
_entity.type
_entity.pdbx_description
1 polymer ?
#
loop_
_entity_poly.entity_id
_entity_poly.type
_entity_poly.pdbx_seq_one_letter_code
_entity_poly.pdbx_strand_id
1 'polypeptide(L)'
;MWSRESGWLDRTFDKLPSPAARLGANVQATGNRGGHDMHYRTLHAKGIELLGRYAGAQGSKVYFADDLAASVDFGDARLKDMLRSFEMYCGAIGRKAPDFEFPEPLRLKTRTEIEIDREGIETVIWTSGYRPDYGWISLPVFDEMGFPIQVDGCTSVKGLYFMGVPWMRKFKSAILYGVAEDAELVAQHIIGNRS
;
A
#
# COMPACT_ATOMS: atom_id res chain seq x y z
N MET A 1 -13.37 -12.98 4.22
CA MET A 1 -12.28 -12.66 3.27
C MET A 1 -11.02 -13.24 3.86
N TRP A 2 -10.27 -14.03 3.10
CA TRP A 2 -9.12 -14.79 3.63
C TRP A 2 -8.08 -13.91 4.34
N SER A 3 -7.85 -12.69 3.88
CA SER A 3 -6.95 -11.72 4.52
C SER A 3 -7.36 -11.31 5.94
N ARG A 4 -8.66 -11.32 6.24
CA ARG A 4 -9.19 -11.11 7.60
C ARG A 4 -9.01 -12.37 8.44
N GLU A 5 -9.41 -13.51 7.90
CA GLU A 5 -9.46 -14.77 8.65
C GLU A 5 -8.07 -15.30 8.98
N SER A 6 -7.10 -15.13 8.08
CA SER A 6 -5.71 -15.52 8.30
C SER A 6 -4.93 -14.59 9.24
N GLY A 7 -5.52 -13.47 9.67
CA GLY A 7 -4.83 -12.43 10.44
C GLY A 7 -3.80 -11.63 9.62
N TRP A 8 -3.79 -11.74 8.29
CA TRP A 8 -2.87 -10.97 7.43
C TRP A 8 -2.99 -9.46 7.65
N LEU A 9 -4.21 -8.98 7.84
CA LEU A 9 -4.52 -7.57 8.15
C LEU A 9 -4.21 -7.18 9.60
N ASP A 10 -3.99 -8.15 10.49
CA ASP A 10 -3.69 -7.96 11.91
C ASP A 10 -2.19 -7.94 12.23
N ARG A 11 -1.33 -8.12 11.22
CA ARG A 11 0.13 -8.01 11.37
C ARG A 11 0.51 -6.64 11.95
N THR A 12 1.42 -6.67 12.90
CA THR A 12 1.84 -5.50 13.68
C THR A 12 3.13 -4.90 13.15
N PHE A 13 3.35 -3.61 13.44
CA PHE A 13 4.49 -2.85 12.95
C PHE A 13 5.85 -3.44 13.39
N ASP A 14 5.94 -4.00 14.60
CA ASP A 14 7.16 -4.62 15.15
C ASP A 14 7.61 -5.88 14.38
N LYS A 15 6.73 -6.45 13.55
CA LYS A 15 7.05 -7.62 12.70
C LYS A 15 7.52 -7.23 11.31
N LEU A 16 7.60 -5.94 11.00
CA LEU A 16 8.16 -5.47 9.74
C LEU A 16 9.69 -5.63 9.74
N PRO A 17 10.29 -5.97 8.59
CA PRO A 17 11.75 -6.12 8.48
C PRO A 17 12.50 -4.79 8.64
N SER A 18 11.81 -3.66 8.47
CA SER A 18 12.33 -2.32 8.72
C SER A 18 11.18 -1.31 8.85
N PRO A 19 11.41 -0.14 9.48
CA PRO A 19 10.42 0.93 9.50
C PRO A 19 9.96 1.35 8.09
N ALA A 20 10.84 1.35 7.10
CA ALA A 20 10.53 1.71 5.71
C ALA A 20 9.56 0.72 5.03
N ALA A 21 9.48 -0.53 5.50
CA ALA A 21 8.58 -1.54 4.93
C ALA A 21 7.09 -1.16 5.05
N ARG A 22 6.73 -0.22 5.94
CA ARG A 22 5.37 0.32 6.06
C ARG A 22 4.91 1.09 4.80
N LEU A 23 5.85 1.52 3.97
CA LEU A 23 5.59 2.19 2.69
C LEU A 23 5.33 1.20 1.54
N GLY A 24 5.37 -0.11 1.82
CA GLY A 24 4.97 -1.13 0.86
C GLY A 24 3.54 -0.89 0.38
N ALA A 25 3.29 -1.19 -0.90
CA ALA A 25 1.98 -0.98 -1.50
C ALA A 25 0.90 -1.82 -0.80
N ASN A 26 -0.29 -1.22 -0.65
CA ASN A 26 -1.47 -1.94 -0.20
C ASN A 26 -1.92 -2.94 -1.26
N VAL A 27 -2.68 -3.95 -0.81
CA VAL A 27 -3.35 -4.89 -1.71
C VAL A 27 -4.34 -4.11 -2.57
N GLN A 28 -4.24 -4.25 -3.90
CA GLN A 28 -5.25 -3.72 -4.80
C GLN A 28 -6.50 -4.59 -4.72
N ALA A 29 -7.64 -3.95 -4.45
CA ALA A 29 -8.94 -4.60 -4.43
C ALA A 29 -9.93 -3.73 -5.19
N THR A 30 -10.82 -4.37 -5.95
CA THR A 30 -11.98 -3.71 -6.54
C THR A 30 -13.24 -4.39 -6.04
N GLY A 31 -14.16 -3.59 -5.49
CA GLY A 31 -15.53 -4.01 -5.19
C GLY A 31 -16.53 -3.41 -6.18
N ASN A 32 -16.08 -2.57 -7.11
CA ASN A 32 -16.95 -1.92 -8.08
C ASN A 32 -17.51 -2.97 -9.04
N ARG A 33 -18.83 -2.96 -9.25
CA ARG A 33 -19.55 -3.90 -10.13
C ARG A 33 -19.27 -5.39 -9.81
N GLY A 34 -19.15 -5.73 -8.52
CA GLY A 34 -18.90 -7.11 -8.08
C GLY A 34 -17.42 -7.51 -8.00
N GLY A 35 -16.50 -6.60 -8.34
CA GLY A 35 -15.07 -6.88 -8.38
C GLY A 35 -14.63 -7.65 -9.63
N HIS A 36 -13.39 -7.45 -10.05
CA HIS A 36 -12.78 -8.04 -11.23
C HIS A 36 -11.26 -7.84 -11.19
N ASP A 37 -10.51 -8.57 -12.01
CA ASP A 37 -9.07 -8.37 -12.03
C ASP A 37 -8.69 -7.03 -12.66
N MET A 38 -7.80 -6.32 -11.98
CA MET A 38 -7.24 -5.04 -12.43
C MET A 38 -5.71 -5.04 -12.35
N HIS A 39 -5.09 -6.22 -12.34
CA HIS A 39 -3.64 -6.34 -12.42
C HIS A 39 -3.13 -5.89 -13.81
N TYR A 40 -1.83 -5.61 -13.90
CA TYR A 40 -1.20 -5.05 -15.11
C TYR A 40 -1.53 -5.81 -16.40
N ARG A 41 -1.56 -7.16 -16.39
CA ARG A 41 -1.91 -7.92 -17.60
C ARG A 41 -3.35 -7.69 -18.07
N THR A 42 -4.30 -7.51 -17.15
CA THR A 42 -5.69 -7.20 -17.51
C THR A 42 -5.80 -5.78 -18.07
N LEU A 43 -5.06 -4.84 -17.50
CA LEU A 43 -4.98 -3.48 -18.05
C LEU A 43 -4.38 -3.49 -19.46
N HIS A 44 -3.29 -4.23 -19.67
CA HIS A 44 -2.67 -4.37 -20.97
C HIS A 44 -3.60 -5.01 -22.00
N ALA A 45 -4.29 -6.10 -21.64
CA ALA A 45 -5.29 -6.75 -22.49
C ALA A 45 -6.48 -5.83 -22.83
N LYS A 46 -6.73 -4.81 -22.01
CA LYS A 46 -7.73 -3.75 -22.28
C LYS A 46 -7.20 -2.61 -23.16
N GLY A 47 -5.97 -2.71 -23.67
CA GLY A 47 -5.36 -1.72 -24.55
C GLY A 47 -4.59 -0.61 -23.83
N ILE A 48 -4.36 -0.73 -22.52
CA ILE A 48 -3.52 0.22 -21.79
C ILE A 48 -2.05 -0.09 -22.14
N GLU A 49 -1.35 0.92 -22.63
CA GLU A 49 0.10 0.85 -22.75
C GLU A 49 0.71 0.94 -21.35
N LEU A 50 1.51 -0.06 -21.00
CA LEU A 50 2.27 -0.08 -19.77
C LEU A 50 3.69 0.32 -20.07
N LEU A 51 4.22 1.24 -19.27
CA LEU A 51 5.61 1.67 -19.31
C LEU A 51 6.24 1.40 -17.93
N GLY A 52 7.56 1.47 -17.84
CA GLY A 52 8.23 1.39 -16.55
C GLY A 52 8.04 2.65 -15.71
N ARG A 53 8.79 2.75 -14.63
CA ARG A 53 8.69 3.86 -13.68
C ARG A 53 9.07 5.18 -14.33
N TYR A 54 8.26 6.21 -14.11
CA TYR A 54 8.58 7.58 -14.52
C TYR A 54 9.95 8.01 -13.99
N ALA A 55 10.83 8.43 -14.89
CA ALA A 55 12.21 8.83 -14.61
C ALA A 55 12.42 10.35 -14.70
N GLY A 56 11.53 11.07 -15.38
CA GLY A 56 11.59 12.51 -15.52
C GLY A 56 11.03 12.99 -16.86
N ALA A 57 11.05 14.31 -17.06
CA ALA A 57 10.65 14.93 -18.32
C ALA A 57 11.58 16.12 -18.63
N GLN A 58 11.80 16.36 -19.91
CA GLN A 58 12.54 17.51 -20.43
C GLN A 58 11.84 18.06 -21.67
N GLY A 59 11.28 19.27 -21.56
CA GLY A 59 10.41 19.82 -22.60
C GLY A 59 9.18 18.91 -22.80
N SER A 60 8.92 18.53 -24.05
CA SER A 60 7.83 17.61 -24.43
C SER A 60 8.21 16.12 -24.29
N LYS A 61 9.46 15.78 -23.98
CA LYS A 61 9.92 14.40 -23.83
C LYS A 61 9.76 13.91 -22.40
N VAL A 62 9.19 12.72 -22.25
CA VAL A 62 9.04 12.01 -20.96
C VAL A 62 9.84 10.72 -21.01
N TYR A 63 10.55 10.43 -19.92
CA TYR A 63 11.43 9.27 -19.80
C TYR A 63 10.91 8.30 -18.76
N PHE A 64 11.08 7.01 -19.04
CA PHE A 64 10.71 5.90 -18.18
C PHE A 64 11.88 4.95 -18.03
N ALA A 65 12.00 4.34 -16.85
CA ALA A 65 12.94 3.25 -16.64
C ALA A 65 12.50 1.99 -17.43
N ASP A 66 13.46 1.16 -17.83
CA ASP A 66 13.19 -0.15 -18.43
C ASP A 66 12.98 -1.22 -17.34
N ASP A 67 12.04 -0.96 -16.42
CA ASP A 67 11.85 -1.74 -15.19
C ASP A 67 10.44 -2.30 -15.01
N LEU A 68 9.59 -2.26 -16.05
CA LEU A 68 8.21 -2.76 -15.95
C LEU A 68 8.16 -4.23 -15.52
N ALA A 69 8.92 -5.09 -16.19
CA ALA A 69 8.93 -6.53 -15.89
C ALA A 69 9.37 -6.80 -14.43
N ALA A 70 10.42 -6.12 -13.98
CA ALA A 70 10.91 -6.24 -12.61
C ALA A 70 9.88 -5.73 -11.58
N SER A 71 9.17 -4.64 -11.91
CA SER A 71 8.14 -4.06 -11.05
C SER A 71 6.92 -4.99 -10.90
N VAL A 72 6.50 -5.64 -12.00
CA VAL A 72 5.41 -6.63 -11.97
C VAL A 72 5.84 -7.88 -11.20
N ASP A 73 7.06 -8.40 -11.44
CA ASP A 73 7.58 -9.56 -10.71
C ASP A 73 7.68 -9.30 -9.21
N PHE A 74 8.07 -8.09 -8.81
CA PHE A 74 8.08 -7.68 -7.40
C PHE A 74 6.67 -7.74 -6.79
N GLY A 75 5.65 -7.25 -7.50
CA GLY A 75 4.24 -7.32 -7.06
C GLY A 75 3.73 -8.77 -6.96
N ASP A 76 4.01 -9.59 -7.97
CA ASP A 76 3.61 -11.01 -7.99
C ASP A 76 4.26 -11.80 -6.85
N ALA A 77 5.50 -11.48 -6.48
CA ALA A 77 6.16 -12.07 -5.31
C ALA A 77 5.43 -11.72 -4.00
N ARG A 78 4.90 -10.51 -3.84
CA ARG A 78 4.12 -10.12 -2.66
C ARG A 78 2.76 -10.83 -2.61
N LEU A 79 2.14 -11.04 -3.76
CA LEU A 79 0.92 -11.83 -3.86
C LEU A 79 1.17 -13.30 -3.44
N LYS A 80 2.29 -13.88 -3.86
CA LYS A 80 2.74 -15.22 -3.41
C LYS A 80 2.91 -15.29 -1.89
N ASP A 81 3.58 -14.30 -1.30
CA ASP A 81 3.76 -14.24 0.16
C ASP A 81 2.41 -14.19 0.90
N MET A 82 1.45 -13.43 0.37
CA MET A 82 0.09 -13.35 0.92
C MET A 82 -0.66 -14.67 0.78
N LEU A 83 -0.66 -15.30 -0.39
CA LEU A 83 -1.36 -16.56 -0.64
C LEU A 83 -0.80 -17.70 0.22
N ARG A 84 0.52 -17.75 0.40
CA ARG A 84 1.15 -18.70 1.33
C ARG A 84 0.61 -18.56 2.75
N SER A 85 0.38 -17.33 3.22
CA SER A 85 -0.22 -17.10 4.54
C SER A 85 -1.65 -17.66 4.63
N PHE A 86 -2.41 -17.61 3.53
CA PHE A 86 -3.77 -18.15 3.48
C PHE A 86 -3.75 -19.67 3.46
N GLU A 87 -2.84 -20.28 2.69
CA GLU A 87 -2.63 -21.73 2.67
C GLU A 87 -2.26 -22.27 4.06
N MET A 88 -1.32 -21.62 4.73
CA MET A 88 -0.93 -21.99 6.11
C MET A 88 -2.10 -21.91 7.08
N TYR A 89 -2.87 -20.82 7.02
CA TYR A 89 -4.07 -20.67 7.86
C TYR A 89 -5.10 -21.77 7.56
N CYS A 90 -5.40 -22.02 6.29
CA CYS A 90 -6.36 -23.04 5.87
C CYS A 90 -5.95 -24.44 6.33
N GLY A 91 -4.66 -24.79 6.19
CA GLY A 91 -4.10 -26.05 6.67
C GLY A 91 -4.26 -26.22 8.18
N ALA A 92 -4.04 -25.16 8.97
CA ALA A 92 -4.16 -25.19 10.42
C ALA A 92 -5.61 -25.45 10.91
N ILE A 93 -6.62 -25.06 10.14
CA ILE A 93 -8.04 -25.24 10.49
C ILE A 93 -8.72 -26.36 9.68
N GLY A 94 -7.96 -27.15 8.91
CA GLY A 94 -8.49 -28.25 8.10
C GLY A 94 -9.43 -27.81 6.97
N ARG A 95 -9.26 -26.59 6.43
CA ARG A 95 -10.03 -26.09 5.28
C ARG A 95 -9.20 -26.12 4.00
N LYS A 96 -9.87 -26.25 2.86
CA LYS A 96 -9.24 -26.07 1.54
C LYS A 96 -8.87 -24.59 1.37
N ALA A 97 -7.63 -24.32 0.95
CA ALA A 97 -7.19 -22.99 0.54
C ALA A 97 -7.98 -22.52 -0.71
N PRO A 98 -8.13 -21.20 -0.93
CA PRO A 98 -8.74 -20.70 -2.16
C PRO A 98 -7.96 -21.20 -3.39
N ASP A 99 -8.70 -21.64 -4.41
CA ASP A 99 -8.10 -21.87 -5.72
C ASP A 99 -7.64 -20.52 -6.28
N PHE A 100 -6.39 -20.44 -6.72
CA PHE A 100 -5.81 -19.22 -7.27
C PHE A 100 -4.97 -19.54 -8.50
N GLU A 101 -5.30 -18.91 -9.61
CA GLU A 101 -4.54 -19.01 -10.85
C GLU A 101 -3.51 -17.87 -10.89
N PHE A 102 -2.24 -18.23 -10.90
CA PHE A 102 -1.19 -17.23 -11.04
C PHE A 102 -1.12 -16.75 -12.50
N PRO A 103 -1.14 -15.43 -12.72
CA PRO A 103 -0.97 -14.92 -14.06
C PRO A 103 0.46 -15.17 -14.56
N GLU A 104 0.61 -15.51 -15.84
CA GLU A 104 1.91 -15.69 -16.51
C GLU A 104 2.81 -14.45 -16.38
N PRO A 105 4.14 -14.58 -16.21
CA PRO A 105 5.04 -13.43 -16.08
C PRO A 105 4.85 -12.38 -17.19
N LEU A 106 4.70 -11.11 -16.82
CA LEU A 106 4.54 -10.04 -17.82
C LEU A 106 5.90 -9.71 -18.45
N ARG A 107 6.04 -9.96 -19.75
CA ARG A 107 7.28 -9.74 -20.51
C ARG A 107 7.00 -8.90 -21.74
N LEU A 108 6.72 -7.62 -21.52
CA LEU A 108 6.50 -6.64 -22.58
C LEU A 108 7.79 -5.88 -22.87
N LYS A 109 8.09 -5.67 -24.14
CA LYS A 109 9.06 -4.66 -24.55
C LYS A 109 8.37 -3.30 -24.52
N THR A 110 8.80 -2.43 -23.63
CA THR A 110 8.20 -1.11 -23.44
C THR A 110 9.05 -0.01 -24.04
N ARG A 111 8.42 1.11 -24.38
CA ARG A 111 9.15 2.35 -24.68
C ARG A 111 9.76 2.91 -23.39
N THR A 112 10.93 3.51 -23.50
CA THR A 112 11.58 4.23 -22.40
C THR A 112 11.51 5.74 -22.56
N GLU A 113 10.97 6.20 -23.68
CA GLU A 113 10.70 7.60 -23.94
C GLU A 113 9.45 7.76 -24.80
N ILE A 114 8.73 8.86 -24.56
CA ILE A 114 7.62 9.33 -25.40
C ILE A 114 7.74 10.83 -25.58
N GLU A 115 7.10 11.37 -26.62
CA GLU A 115 7.01 12.80 -26.87
C GLU A 115 5.53 13.23 -26.82
N ILE A 116 5.17 14.00 -25.80
CA ILE A 116 3.76 14.32 -25.44
C ILE A 116 2.98 14.84 -26.65
N ASP A 117 3.55 15.80 -27.38
CA ASP A 117 2.89 16.44 -28.53
C ASP A 117 2.69 15.46 -29.69
N ARG A 118 3.66 14.57 -29.92
CA ARG A 118 3.61 13.57 -31.00
C ARG A 118 2.60 12.47 -30.70
N GLU A 119 2.47 12.10 -29.42
CA GLU A 119 1.50 11.11 -28.95
C GLU A 119 0.09 11.71 -28.81
N GLY A 120 -0.07 13.04 -28.95
CA GLY A 120 -1.36 13.72 -28.75
C GLY A 120 -1.87 13.63 -27.31
N ILE A 121 -0.97 13.62 -26.32
CA ILE A 121 -1.35 13.53 -24.91
C ILE A 121 -1.79 14.91 -24.39
N GLU A 122 -3.09 15.07 -24.14
CA GLU A 122 -3.67 16.33 -23.66
C GLU A 122 -3.86 16.39 -22.14
N THR A 123 -3.80 15.25 -21.46
CA THR A 123 -4.11 15.15 -20.03
C THR A 123 -3.16 14.19 -19.32
N VAL A 124 -2.63 14.65 -18.19
CA VAL A 124 -1.79 13.84 -17.29
C VAL A 124 -2.49 13.75 -15.94
N ILE A 125 -2.71 12.53 -15.44
CA ILE A 125 -3.30 12.27 -14.13
C ILE A 125 -2.23 11.66 -13.23
N TRP A 126 -1.89 12.37 -12.14
CA TRP A 126 -0.94 11.88 -11.16
C TRP A 126 -1.62 11.01 -10.12
N THR A 127 -1.31 9.71 -10.13
CA THR A 127 -1.84 8.72 -9.18
C THR A 127 -0.75 8.10 -8.32
N SER A 128 0.31 8.86 -8.00
CA SER A 128 1.49 8.41 -7.26
C SER A 128 1.32 8.46 -5.72
N GLY A 129 0.10 8.67 -5.23
CA GLY A 129 -0.21 8.75 -3.81
C GLY A 129 0.10 10.11 -3.19
N TYR A 130 0.15 10.15 -1.86
CA TYR A 130 0.40 11.35 -1.05
C TYR A 130 1.35 11.00 0.10
N ARG A 131 1.85 12.03 0.79
CA ARG A 131 2.56 11.87 2.07
C ARG A 131 1.80 12.59 3.18
N PRO A 132 1.88 12.12 4.43
CA PRO A 132 1.38 12.89 5.56
C PRO A 132 2.09 14.24 5.63
N ASP A 133 1.33 15.31 5.89
CA ASP A 133 1.87 16.63 6.17
C ASP A 133 1.56 17.01 7.62
N TYR A 134 2.57 16.90 8.47
CA TYR A 134 2.52 17.30 9.86
C TYR A 134 3.32 18.58 10.13
N GLY A 135 3.65 19.37 9.09
CA GLY A 135 4.53 20.54 9.22
C GLY A 135 4.00 21.65 10.14
N TRP A 136 2.71 21.60 10.49
CA TRP A 136 2.09 22.50 11.46
C TRP A 136 2.34 22.10 12.93
N ILE A 137 2.90 20.91 13.19
CA ILE A 137 3.23 20.41 14.53
C ILE A 137 4.73 20.61 14.78
N SER A 138 5.09 21.68 15.49
CA SER A 138 6.48 22.01 15.82
C SER A 138 6.97 21.30 17.11
N LEU A 139 6.85 19.96 17.15
CA LEU A 139 7.27 19.13 18.28
C LEU A 139 8.18 17.98 17.81
N PRO A 140 9.14 17.52 18.63
CA PRO A 140 10.07 16.46 18.27
C PRO A 140 9.42 15.06 18.41
N VAL A 141 8.32 14.84 17.69
CA VAL A 141 7.49 13.63 17.78
C VAL A 141 7.41 12.86 16.46
N PHE A 142 8.31 13.12 15.52
CA PHE A 142 8.35 12.47 14.21
C PHE A 142 9.67 11.74 14.00
N ASP A 143 9.61 10.61 13.28
CA ASP A 143 10.80 9.91 12.82
C ASP A 143 11.40 10.54 11.55
N GLU A 144 12.53 10.01 11.09
CA GLU A 144 13.25 10.52 9.91
C GLU A 144 12.43 10.45 8.61
N MET A 145 11.36 9.66 8.58
CA MET A 145 10.42 9.59 7.45
C MET A 145 9.19 10.48 7.64
N GLY A 146 9.13 11.27 8.71
CA GLY A 146 8.03 12.19 9.02
C GLY A 146 6.81 11.51 9.63
N PHE A 147 6.89 10.25 10.07
CA PHE A 147 5.76 9.59 10.74
C PHE A 147 5.79 9.84 12.24
N PRO A 148 4.62 9.92 12.91
CA PRO A 148 4.57 10.12 14.35
C PRO A 148 5.21 8.96 15.11
N ILE A 149 6.08 9.28 16.06
CA ILE A 149 6.60 8.34 17.05
C ILE A 149 5.53 8.19 18.13
N GLN A 150 4.86 7.04 18.13
CA GLN A 150 3.72 6.78 19.00
C GLN A 150 3.66 5.32 19.45
N VAL A 151 2.99 5.08 20.57
CA VAL A 151 2.57 3.77 21.04
C VAL A 151 1.06 3.81 21.28
N ASP A 152 0.30 3.01 20.55
CA ASP A 152 -1.18 2.98 20.61
C ASP A 152 -1.84 4.39 20.48
N GLY A 153 -1.18 5.27 19.72
CA GLY A 153 -1.55 6.65 19.43
C GLY A 153 -1.05 7.67 20.42
N CYS A 154 -0.44 7.27 21.54
CA CYS A 154 0.16 8.18 22.49
C CYS A 154 1.56 8.60 22.04
N THR A 155 1.85 9.90 22.08
CA THR A 155 3.21 10.41 21.88
C THR A 155 3.92 10.63 23.22
N SER A 156 5.21 11.00 23.17
CA SER A 156 5.94 11.47 24.36
C SER A 156 5.42 12.79 24.93
N VAL A 157 4.61 13.54 24.17
CA VAL A 157 4.03 14.83 24.60
C VAL A 157 2.63 14.60 25.14
N LYS A 158 2.44 14.85 26.44
CA LYS A 158 1.13 14.71 27.08
C LYS A 158 0.09 15.59 26.39
N GLY A 159 -1.05 14.99 26.03
CA GLY A 159 -2.15 15.68 25.34
C GLY A 159 -2.06 15.64 23.81
N LEU A 160 -0.96 15.13 23.24
CA LEU A 160 -0.83 14.91 21.80
C LEU A 160 -0.97 13.43 21.45
N TYR A 161 -1.95 13.13 20.61
CA TYR A 161 -2.26 11.78 20.14
C TYR A 161 -2.38 11.76 18.61
N PHE A 162 -2.06 10.61 18.00
CA PHE A 162 -2.23 10.37 16.57
C PHE A 162 -3.18 9.19 16.33
N MET A 163 -3.89 9.24 15.21
CA MET A 163 -4.83 8.20 14.77
C MET A 163 -4.79 8.11 13.24
N GLY A 164 -5.00 6.90 12.70
CA GLY A 164 -5.06 6.69 11.25
C GLY A 164 -3.69 6.70 10.58
N VAL A 165 -2.62 6.54 11.36
CA VAL A 165 -1.25 6.44 10.84
C VAL A 165 -1.07 5.07 10.16
N PRO A 166 -0.44 5.00 8.97
CA PRO A 166 -0.08 3.73 8.35
C PRO A 166 0.72 2.86 9.31
N TRP A 167 0.26 1.64 9.54
CA TRP A 167 0.86 0.71 10.50
C TRP A 167 0.96 1.25 11.93
N MET A 168 0.00 2.09 12.37
CA MET A 168 -0.04 2.62 13.73
C MET A 168 0.08 1.53 14.80
N ARG A 169 -0.78 0.51 14.69
CA ARG A 169 -0.72 -0.73 15.49
C ARG A 169 -0.63 -1.94 14.57
N LYS A 170 -1.44 -1.95 13.53
CA LYS A 170 -1.63 -3.07 12.60
C LYS A 170 -1.59 -2.59 11.15
N PHE A 171 -1.40 -3.51 10.21
CA PHE A 171 -1.51 -3.23 8.77
C PHE A 171 -2.78 -2.44 8.43
N LYS A 172 -3.91 -2.80 9.05
CA LYS A 172 -5.24 -2.20 8.80
C LYS A 172 -5.51 -0.86 9.50
N SER A 173 -4.57 -0.31 10.27
CA SER A 173 -4.78 0.89 11.11
C SER A 173 -5.24 2.13 10.33
N ALA A 174 -4.75 2.31 9.10
CA ALA A 174 -5.03 3.52 8.30
C ALA A 174 -6.17 3.35 7.29
N ILE A 175 -6.95 2.26 7.37
CA ILE A 175 -8.08 2.02 6.46
C ILE A 175 -9.38 1.89 7.25
N LEU A 176 -10.50 2.23 6.60
CA LEU A 176 -11.85 2.18 7.20
C LEU A 176 -12.16 0.85 7.88
N TYR A 177 -11.61 -0.25 7.37
CA TYR A 177 -11.80 -1.58 7.91
C TYR A 177 -11.20 -1.78 9.32
N GLY A 178 -10.07 -1.13 9.63
CA GLY A 178 -9.32 -1.36 10.87
C GLY A 178 -9.23 -0.18 11.82
N VAL A 179 -9.50 1.04 11.33
CA VAL A 179 -9.29 2.29 12.07
C VAL A 179 -10.08 2.37 13.40
N ALA A 180 -11.24 1.71 13.48
CA ALA A 180 -12.10 1.76 14.67
C ALA A 180 -11.43 1.17 15.92
N GLU A 181 -10.64 0.09 15.78
CA GLU A 181 -9.92 -0.55 16.90
C GLU A 181 -8.91 0.43 17.52
N ASP A 182 -8.22 1.21 16.70
CA ASP A 182 -7.21 2.16 17.15
C ASP A 182 -7.87 3.43 17.71
N ALA A 183 -8.99 3.87 17.09
CA ALA A 183 -9.76 5.02 17.58
C ALA A 183 -10.32 4.78 19.00
N GLU A 184 -10.80 3.58 19.28
CA GLU A 184 -11.30 3.21 20.62
C GLU A 184 -10.18 3.32 21.68
N LEU A 185 -8.99 2.78 21.39
CA LEU A 185 -7.85 2.86 22.31
C LEU A 185 -7.38 4.29 22.53
N VAL A 186 -7.26 5.09 21.46
CA VAL A 186 -6.90 6.50 21.58
C VAL A 186 -7.92 7.26 22.42
N ALA A 187 -9.22 7.00 22.23
CA ALA A 187 -10.27 7.63 23.03
C ALA A 187 -10.15 7.24 24.52
N GLN A 188 -9.87 5.97 24.83
CA GLN A 188 -9.63 5.51 26.19
C GLN A 188 -8.41 6.20 26.82
N HIS A 189 -7.30 6.34 26.09
CA HIS A 189 -6.12 7.07 26.56
C HIS A 189 -6.43 8.55 26.83
N ILE A 190 -7.20 9.20 25.95
CA ILE A 190 -7.62 10.59 26.16
C ILE A 190 -8.44 10.71 27.44
N ILE A 191 -9.44 9.85 27.65
CA ILE A 191 -10.31 9.89 28.83
C ILE A 191 -9.51 9.60 30.11
N GLY A 192 -8.66 8.57 30.10
CA GLY A 192 -7.84 8.20 31.26
C GLY A 192 -6.81 9.25 31.67
N ASN A 193 -6.42 10.13 30.75
CA ASN A 193 -5.45 11.21 30.98
C ASN A 193 -6.10 12.59 31.16
N ARG A 194 -7.43 12.69 31.25
CA ARG A 194 -8.12 13.93 31.64
C ARG A 194 -7.88 14.18 33.13
N SER A 195 -7.13 15.25 33.41
CA SER A 195 -7.03 15.88 34.74
C SER A 195 -8.26 16.71 35.05
#